data_AF-A0A841SEB4-F1
#
_entry.id   AF-A0A841SEB4-F1
#
_cell.length_a   1.000
_cell.length_b   1.000
_cell.length_c   1.000
_cell.angle_alpha   90.00
_cell.angle_beta   90.00
_cell.angle_gamma   90.00
#
_symmetry.space_group_name_H-M   'P 1'
#
loop_
_entity.id
_entity.type
_entity.pdbx_description
1 polymer ?
#
loop_
_entity_poly.entity_id
_entity_poly.type
_entity_poly.pdbx_seq_one_letter_code
_entity_poly.pdbx_strand_id
1 'polypeptide(L)'
;MDFVLVSMLVVPLFLGILQVGLYLYVRNTITAAASEGAHYAAVLNRDPGDGQARTQELIRGVVNDRLVDSVEAASTDIDGQPGVQVTVRAHMPALGLWGPAVEFTATGHAIKETGE
;
A
#
# COMPACT_ATOMS: atom_id res chain seq x y z
N MET A 1 -33.04 -11.96 -26.85
CA MET A 1 -31.60 -12.18 -27.13
C MET A 1 -30.77 -10.95 -26.76
N ASP A 2 -31.33 -9.75 -26.88
CA ASP A 2 -30.66 -8.46 -26.65
C ASP A 2 -30.09 -8.33 -25.23
N PHE A 3 -30.81 -8.82 -24.22
CA PHE A 3 -30.33 -8.83 -22.84
C PHE A 3 -29.02 -9.59 -22.67
N VAL A 4 -28.83 -10.70 -23.39
CA VAL A 4 -27.59 -11.49 -23.30
C VAL A 4 -26.42 -10.68 -23.83
N LEU A 5 -26.57 -10.03 -24.98
CA LEU A 5 -25.54 -9.18 -25.58
C LEU A 5 -25.19 -7.99 -24.68
N VAL A 6 -26.20 -7.34 -24.09
CA VAL A 6 -25.98 -6.22 -23.16
C VAL A 6 -25.28 -6.70 -21.89
N SER A 7 -25.75 -7.80 -21.28
CA SER A 7 -25.15 -8.34 -20.05
C SER A 7 -23.70 -8.81 -20.27
N MET A 8 -23.40 -9.39 -21.44
CA MET A 8 -22.05 -9.84 -21.80
C MET A 8 -21.06 -8.68 -21.90
N LEU A 9 -21.52 -7.46 -22.18
CA LEU A 9 -20.69 -6.25 -22.17
C LEU A 9 -20.67 -5.58 -20.79
N VAL A 10 -21.83 -5.38 -20.17
CA VAL A 10 -21.98 -4.57 -18.96
C VAL A 10 -21.37 -5.26 -17.74
N VAL A 11 -21.52 -6.57 -17.60
CA VAL A 11 -20.97 -7.32 -16.45
C VAL A 11 -19.45 -7.21 -16.37
N PRO A 12 -18.65 -7.53 -17.41
CA PRO A 12 -17.21 -7.39 -17.33
C PRO A 12 -16.77 -5.94 -17.20
N LEU A 13 -17.48 -4.98 -17.81
CA LEU A 13 -17.19 -3.56 -17.64
C LEU A 13 -17.38 -3.13 -16.17
N PHE A 14 -18.49 -3.51 -15.55
CA PHE A 14 -18.77 -3.22 -14.15
C PHE A 14 -17.73 -3.86 -13.23
N LEU A 15 -17.40 -5.14 -13.45
CA LEU A 15 -16.36 -5.83 -12.68
C LEU A 15 -14.98 -5.18 -12.89
N GLY A 16 -14.67 -4.71 -14.10
CA GLY A 16 -13.44 -3.97 -14.39
C GLY A 16 -13.35 -2.66 -13.61
N ILE A 17 -14.44 -1.87 -13.58
CA ILE A 17 -14.49 -0.63 -12.78
C ILE A 17 -14.34 -0.94 -11.28
N LEU A 18 -15.04 -1.97 -10.79
CA LEU A 18 -14.94 -2.39 -9.39
C LEU A 18 -13.52 -2.84 -9.04
N GLN A 19 -12.86 -3.61 -9.91
CA GLN A 19 -11.48 -4.05 -9.74
C GLN A 19 -10.52 -2.87 -9.64
N VAL A 20 -10.65 -1.86 -10.52
CA VAL A 20 -9.82 -0.65 -10.50
C VAL A 20 -10.05 0.14 -9.20
N GLY A 21 -11.31 0.32 -8.80
CA GLY A 21 -11.65 1.00 -7.55
C GLY A 21 -11.04 0.31 -6.33
N LEU A 22 -11.14 -1.02 -6.27
CA LEU A 22 -10.57 -1.82 -5.19
C LEU A 22 -9.03 -1.77 -5.17
N TYR A 23 -8.39 -1.87 -6.33
CA TYR A 23 -6.93 -1.71 -6.45
C TYR A 23 -6.47 -0.35 -5.93
N LEU A 24 -7.13 0.72 -6.35
CA LEU A 24 -6.80 2.08 -5.89
C LEU A 24 -7.03 2.24 -4.39
N TYR A 25 -8.12 1.70 -3.85
CA TYR A 25 -8.38 1.69 -2.41
C TYR A 25 -7.22 1.03 -1.65
N VAL A 26 -6.85 -0.20 -2.00
CA VAL A 26 -5.77 -0.94 -1.34
C VAL A 26 -4.43 -0.21 -1.47
N ARG A 27 -4.06 0.21 -2.68
CA ARG A 27 -2.78 0.91 -2.93
C ARG A 27 -2.70 2.20 -2.11
N ASN A 28 -3.77 2.98 -2.06
CA ASN A 28 -3.83 4.22 -1.31
C ASN A 28 -3.77 3.98 0.21
N THR A 29 -4.49 2.99 0.73
CA THR A 29 -4.43 2.62 2.15
C THR A 29 -3.03 2.17 2.56
N ILE A 30 -2.37 1.32 1.77
CA ILE A 30 -1.01 0.87 2.07
C ILE A 30 -0.03 2.06 1.99
N THR A 31 -0.18 2.93 1.00
CA THR A 31 0.66 4.14 0.87
C THR A 31 0.50 5.05 2.10
N ALA A 32 -0.73 5.25 2.57
CA ALA A 32 -1.02 6.01 3.78
C ALA A 32 -0.38 5.35 5.02
N ALA A 33 -0.48 4.03 5.16
CA ALA A 33 0.14 3.30 6.28
C ALA A 33 1.68 3.33 6.24
N ALA A 34 2.29 3.30 5.06
CA ALA A 34 3.74 3.47 4.89
C ALA A 34 4.17 4.89 5.26
N SER A 35 3.42 5.91 4.84
CA SER A 35 3.67 7.31 5.20
C SER A 35 3.60 7.51 6.71
N GLU A 36 2.57 6.98 7.37
CA GLU A 36 2.40 7.07 8.81
C GLU A 36 3.51 6.32 9.56
N GLY A 37 3.93 5.14 9.09
CA GLY A 37 5.06 4.42 9.69
C GLY A 37 6.39 5.14 9.53
N ALA A 38 6.62 5.79 8.38
CA ALA A 38 7.80 6.62 8.17
C ALA A 38 7.81 7.81 9.14
N HIS A 39 6.68 8.52 9.26
CA HIS A 39 6.53 9.59 10.26
C HIS A 39 6.73 9.09 11.68
N TYR A 40 6.19 7.91 12.00
CA TYR A 40 6.36 7.30 13.31
C TYR A 40 7.83 7.03 13.61
N ALA A 41 8.61 6.46 12.70
CA ALA A 41 10.04 6.20 12.89
C ALA A 41 10.93 7.44 12.80
N ALA A 42 10.44 8.53 12.21
CA ALA A 42 11.17 9.79 12.10
C ALA A 42 11.22 10.58 13.42
N VAL A 43 10.39 10.23 14.41
CA VAL A 43 10.41 10.86 15.75
C VAL A 43 11.73 10.57 16.47
N LEU A 44 12.18 11.53 17.28
CA LEU A 44 13.37 11.41 18.13
C LEU A 44 13.41 10.08 18.91
N ASN A 45 14.61 9.47 18.92
CA ASN A 45 14.92 8.20 19.58
C ASN A 45 14.20 6.95 19.03
N ARG A 46 13.60 7.02 17.85
CA ARG A 46 13.09 5.82 17.16
C ARG A 46 14.04 5.32 16.08
N ASP A 47 13.94 4.01 15.87
CA ASP A 47 14.64 3.29 14.83
C ASP A 47 13.67 2.97 13.67
N PRO A 48 14.14 2.80 12.42
CA PRO A 48 13.29 2.34 11.32
C PRO A 48 12.46 1.09 11.66
N GLY A 49 12.98 0.17 12.48
CA GLY A 49 12.23 -1.01 12.92
C GLY A 49 10.89 -0.69 13.63
N ASP A 50 10.82 0.43 14.34
CA ASP A 50 9.59 0.90 14.99
C ASP A 50 8.53 1.31 13.95
N GLY A 51 8.97 1.95 12.87
CA GLY A 51 8.11 2.34 11.75
C GLY A 51 7.59 1.13 10.98
N GLN A 52 8.43 0.12 10.78
CA GLN A 52 8.01 -1.16 10.18
C GLN A 52 6.90 -1.81 11.01
N ALA A 53 7.10 -1.96 12.33
CA ALA A 53 6.11 -2.54 13.22
C ALA A 53 4.79 -1.75 13.18
N ARG A 54 4.89 -0.41 13.20
CA ARG A 54 3.72 0.47 13.13
C ARG A 54 2.96 0.33 11.81
N THR A 55 3.64 0.28 10.68
CA THR A 55 2.99 0.07 9.37
C THR A 55 2.30 -1.30 9.32
N GLN A 56 2.92 -2.36 9.86
CA GLN A 56 2.29 -3.68 9.93
C GLN A 56 0.99 -3.66 10.77
N GLU A 57 0.98 -2.97 11.91
CA GLU A 57 -0.23 -2.78 12.71
C GLU A 57 -1.34 -2.05 11.95
N LEU A 58 -1.01 -0.95 11.27
CA LEU A 58 -1.98 -0.14 10.53
C LEU A 58 -2.60 -0.91 9.36
N ILE A 59 -1.80 -1.70 8.65
CA ILE A 59 -2.26 -2.49 7.50
C ILE A 59 -3.15 -3.65 7.95
N ARG A 60 -2.79 -4.38 9.02
CA ARG A 60 -3.56 -5.50 9.57
C ARG A 60 -5.02 -5.17 9.90
N GLY A 61 -5.28 -3.92 10.29
CA GLY A 61 -6.63 -3.46 10.64
C GLY A 61 -7.52 -3.15 9.43
N VAL A 62 -6.96 -3.00 8.23
CA VAL A 62 -7.68 -2.43 7.08
C VAL A 62 -7.64 -3.34 5.85
N VAL A 63 -6.55 -4.08 5.66
CA VAL A 63 -6.33 -4.93 4.50
C VAL A 63 -6.00 -6.35 4.94
N ASN A 64 -6.38 -7.34 4.14
CA ASN A 64 -6.06 -8.74 4.44
C ASN A 64 -4.55 -8.96 4.33
N ASP A 65 -3.94 -9.58 5.34
CA ASP A 65 -2.50 -9.90 5.39
C ASP A 65 -2.00 -10.66 4.16
N ARG A 66 -2.87 -11.41 3.48
CA ARG A 66 -2.52 -12.14 2.25
C ARG A 66 -2.15 -11.24 1.08
N LEU A 67 -2.53 -9.96 1.11
CA LEU A 67 -2.23 -9.01 0.03
C LEU A 67 -0.86 -8.34 0.20
N VAL A 68 -0.18 -8.58 1.32
CA VAL A 68 1.08 -7.92 1.68
C VAL A 68 2.18 -8.96 1.68
N ASP A 69 3.21 -8.73 0.87
CA ASP A 69 4.34 -9.65 0.72
C ASP A 69 5.47 -9.29 1.68
N SER A 70 5.79 -7.99 1.82
CA SER A 70 6.77 -7.52 2.79
C SER A 70 6.55 -6.06 3.21
N VAL A 71 7.04 -5.74 4.41
CA VAL A 71 7.13 -4.37 4.93
C VAL A 71 8.56 -4.19 5.43
N GLU A 72 9.25 -3.20 4.89
CA GLU A 72 10.64 -2.89 5.21
C GLU A 72 10.75 -1.41 5.55
N ALA A 73 11.53 -1.07 6.57
CA ALA A 73 11.84 0.31 6.91
C ALA A 73 13.35 0.51 6.96
N ALA A 74 13.82 1.64 6.42
CA ALA A 74 15.23 1.97 6.37
C ALA A 74 15.45 3.47 6.59
N SER A 75 16.56 3.82 7.25
CA SER A 75 17.07 5.18 7.24
C SER A 75 17.54 5.53 5.83
N THR A 76 17.15 6.69 5.33
CA THR A 76 17.55 7.19 4.00
C THR A 76 17.92 8.67 4.08
N ASP A 77 18.63 9.14 3.08
CA ASP A 77 18.73 10.58 2.81
C ASP A 77 17.53 11.00 1.95
N ILE A 78 16.88 12.11 2.31
CA ILE A 78 15.79 12.73 1.55
C ILE A 78 16.22 14.16 1.30
N ASP A 79 16.63 14.45 0.06
CA ASP A 79 17.06 15.79 -0.36
C ASP A 79 18.14 16.41 0.57
N GLY A 80 19.11 15.61 1.02
CA GLY A 80 20.21 16.04 1.89
C GLY A 80 19.86 16.09 3.38
N GLN A 81 18.67 15.62 3.77
CA GLN A 81 18.23 15.53 5.15
C GLN A 81 18.08 14.07 5.60
N PRO A 82 18.54 13.71 6.81
CA PRO A 82 18.28 12.38 7.36
C PRO A 82 16.78 12.13 7.45
N GLY A 83 16.34 10.97 6.97
CA GLY A 83 14.94 10.57 6.98
C GLY A 83 14.77 9.07 7.13
N VAL A 84 13.51 8.65 7.11
CA VAL A 84 13.11 7.25 7.14
C VAL A 84 12.22 6.99 5.93
N GLN A 85 12.46 5.88 5.24
CA GLN A 85 11.62 5.34 4.20
C GLN A 85 11.00 4.03 4.67
N VAL A 86 9.69 3.90 4.52
CA VAL A 86 8.99 2.62 4.65
C VAL A 86 8.54 2.16 3.28
N THR A 87 8.87 0.93 2.92
CA THR A 87 8.50 0.29 1.65
C THR A 87 7.63 -0.93 1.94
N VAL A 88 6.48 -1.00 1.27
CA VAL A 88 5.57 -2.13 1.34
C VAL A 88 5.44 -2.73 -0.05
N ARG A 89 5.70 -4.04 -0.15
CA ARG A 89 5.44 -4.84 -1.35
C ARG A 89 4.14 -5.58 -1.14
N ALA A 90 3.27 -5.52 -2.14
CA ALA A 90 1.94 -6.06 -2.06
C ALA A 90 1.47 -6.53 -3.45
N HIS A 91 0.44 -7.36 -3.46
CA HIS A 91 -0.18 -7.82 -4.69
C HIS A 91 -1.70 -7.79 -4.57
N MET A 92 -2.37 -7.60 -5.71
CA MET A 92 -3.82 -7.55 -5.81
C MET A 92 -4.31 -8.64 -6.78
N PRO A 93 -5.06 -9.66 -6.30
CA PRO A 93 -5.64 -10.65 -7.18
C PRO A 93 -6.79 -10.08 -8.00
N ALA A 94 -7.02 -10.63 -9.19
CA ALA A 94 -8.20 -10.30 -9.99
C ALA A 94 -9.47 -10.94 -9.40
N LEU A 95 -10.61 -10.24 -9.50
CA LEU A 95 -11.93 -10.76 -9.12
C LEU A 95 -12.42 -11.82 -10.14
N GLY A 96 -11.86 -13.03 -10.07
CA GLY A 96 -12.42 -14.26 -10.65
C GLY A 96 -12.37 -14.40 -12.18
N LEU A 97 -11.99 -13.38 -12.93
CA LEU A 97 -11.93 -13.39 -14.40
C LEU A 97 -10.49 -13.56 -14.91
N TRP A 98 -9.88 -14.75 -14.73
CA TRP A 98 -8.58 -15.15 -15.35
C TRP A 98 -7.45 -14.10 -15.40
N GLY A 99 -7.47 -13.12 -14.50
CA GLY A 99 -6.54 -12.00 -14.53
C GLY A 99 -5.30 -12.32 -13.67
N PRO A 100 -4.10 -11.99 -14.14
CA PRO A 100 -2.89 -12.11 -13.31
C PRO A 100 -3.03 -11.21 -12.09
N ALA A 101 -2.45 -11.61 -10.97
CA ALA A 101 -2.29 -10.72 -9.83
C ALA A 101 -1.44 -9.51 -10.24
N VAL A 102 -1.80 -8.33 -9.76
CA VAL A 102 -1.03 -7.10 -9.98
C VAL A 102 -0.17 -6.86 -8.77
N GLU A 103 1.14 -7.01 -8.92
CA GLU A 103 2.11 -6.61 -7.91
C GLU A 103 2.32 -5.09 -7.94
N PHE A 104 2.49 -4.49 -6.77
CA PHE A 104 2.82 -3.08 -6.63
C PHE A 104 3.64 -2.82 -5.37
N THR A 105 4.42 -1.75 -5.43
CA THR A 105 5.19 -1.24 -4.30
C THR A 105 4.63 0.11 -3.88
N ALA A 106 4.44 0.29 -2.57
CA ALA A 106 4.07 1.55 -1.95
C ALA A 106 5.19 2.02 -1.03
N THR A 107 5.47 3.32 -1.05
CA THR A 107 6.55 3.92 -0.26
C THR A 107 6.03 5.12 0.52
N GLY A 108 6.46 5.24 1.76
CA GLY A 108 6.28 6.43 2.60
C GLY A 108 7.64 6.97 3.04
N HIS A 109 7.72 8.29 3.20
CA HIS A 109 8.95 9.00 3.53
C HIS A 109 8.67 10.04 4.59
N ALA A 110 9.60 10.21 5.54
CA ALA A 110 9.54 11.28 6.53
C ALA A 110 10.96 11.73 6.91
N ILE A 111 11.13 13.04 7.08
CA ILE A 111 12.38 13.65 7.56
C ILE A 111 12.50 13.41 9.06
N LYS A 112 13.69 12.99 9.52
CA LYS A 112 13.97 12.69 10.91
C LYS A 112 14.01 13.97 11.74
N GLU A 113 13.29 13.97 12.85
CA GLU A 113 13.36 15.05 13.82
C GLU A 113 14.77 15.09 14.42
N THR A 114 15.44 16.23 14.26
CA THR A 114 16.73 16.50 14.89
C THR A 114 16.44 17.37 16.10
N GLY A 115 16.70 16.86 17.30
CA GLY A 115 16.54 17.64 18.52
C GLY A 115 17.59 18.75 18.58
N GLU A 116 17.14 20.00 18.64
CA GLU A 116 17.94 21.13 19.12
C GLU A 116 17.88 21.21 20.65
#